data_AF-A0A8J7JBA5-F1
#
_entry.id   AF-A0A8J7JBA5-F1
#
_cell.length_a   1.000
_cell.length_b   1.000
_cell.length_c   1.000
_cell.angle_alpha   90.00
_cell.angle_beta   90.00
_cell.angle_gamma   90.00
#
_symmetry.space_group_name_H-M   'P 1'
#
loop_
_entity.id
_entity.type
_entity.pdbx_description
1 polymer ?
#
loop_
_entity_poly.entity_id
_entity_poly.type
_entity_poly.pdbx_seq_one_letter_code
_entity_poly.pdbx_strand_id
1 'polypeptide(L)'
;MQKQMPKRVARTYRNLTPSKFYVLNLRVRTALTDNPRIPYSTWANPTLISSYFAASDKHAALHHQSAERTVSVITERDLLQAQIVDYLDEIASGLEAASVRDPEILLVSGFDLTKERRSHPRTNGPSPEVSVVNEHEGGPTGDPGA
;
A
#
# COMPACT_ATOMS: atom_id res chain seq x y z
N MET A 1 7.03 -7.77 27.18
CA MET A 1 7.32 -6.67 26.23
C MET A 1 7.08 -7.19 24.82
N GLN A 2 6.05 -6.68 24.12
CA GLN A 2 5.82 -7.07 22.72
C GLN A 2 6.90 -6.39 21.86
N LYS A 3 7.69 -7.20 21.15
CA LYS A 3 8.71 -6.73 20.22
C LYS A 3 7.98 -6.20 18.97
N GLN A 4 7.74 -4.89 18.88
CA GLN A 4 7.22 -4.29 17.65
C GLN A 4 8.18 -4.60 16.51
N MET A 5 7.70 -5.28 15.46
CA MET A 5 8.50 -5.48 14.26
C MET A 5 8.62 -4.14 13.50
N PRO A 6 9.79 -3.83 12.90
CA PRO A 6 9.97 -2.60 12.14
C PRO A 6 8.98 -2.55 10.98
N LYS A 7 8.16 -1.49 10.94
CA LYS A 7 7.33 -1.19 9.77
C LYS A 7 8.28 -0.84 8.62
N ARG A 8 7.97 -1.31 7.41
CA ARG A 8 8.71 -0.97 6.18
C ARG A 8 7.77 -0.31 5.19
N VAL A 9 8.31 0.51 4.30
CA VAL A 9 7.56 1.09 3.19
C VAL A 9 7.25 -0.01 2.18
N ALA A 10 5.97 -0.15 1.83
CA ALA A 10 5.55 -1.04 0.77
C ALA A 10 5.96 -0.45 -0.59
N ARG A 11 6.80 -1.16 -1.33
CA ARG A 11 7.26 -0.76 -2.68
C ARG A 11 6.21 -1.04 -3.77
N THR A 12 4.93 -1.00 -3.43
CA THR A 12 3.79 -1.27 -4.32
C THR A 12 3.67 -0.23 -5.43
N TYR A 13 4.16 0.99 -5.20
CA TYR A 13 4.17 2.08 -6.16
C TYR A 13 4.91 1.76 -7.48
N ARG A 14 5.84 0.81 -7.47
CA ARG A 14 6.58 0.37 -8.67
C ARG A 14 5.67 -0.25 -9.74
N ASN A 15 4.51 -0.77 -9.34
CA ASN A 15 3.59 -1.51 -10.22
C ASN A 15 2.21 -0.85 -10.33
N LEU A 16 2.10 0.44 -9.98
CA LEU A 16 0.81 1.14 -10.03
C LEU A 16 0.48 1.60 -11.45
N THR A 17 -0.82 1.60 -11.75
CA THR A 17 -1.35 2.28 -12.94
C THR A 17 -1.12 3.79 -12.82
N PRO A 18 -1.02 4.54 -13.93
CA PRO A 18 -0.69 5.97 -13.90
C PRO A 18 -1.56 6.80 -12.96
N SER A 19 -2.88 6.58 -12.95
CA SER A 19 -3.79 7.31 -12.06
C SER A 19 -3.59 6.99 -10.59
N LYS A 20 -3.31 5.73 -10.24
CA LYS A 20 -3.01 5.33 -8.86
C LYS A 20 -1.64 5.85 -8.42
N PHE A 21 -0.67 5.83 -9.33
CA PHE A 21 0.66 6.37 -9.11
C PHE A 21 0.59 7.88 -8.83
N TYR A 22 -0.18 8.63 -9.64
CA TYR A 22 -0.41 10.06 -9.43
C TYR A 22 -0.92 10.38 -8.02
N VAL A 23 -1.96 9.65 -7.56
CA VAL A 23 -2.54 9.87 -6.22
C VAL A 23 -1.52 9.57 -5.11
N LEU A 24 -0.78 8.46 -5.22
CA LEU A 24 0.25 8.12 -4.24
C LEU A 24 1.38 9.15 -4.24
N ASN A 25 1.86 9.54 -5.42
CA ASN A 25 2.93 10.52 -5.57
C ASN A 25 2.54 11.87 -4.97
N LEU A 26 1.32 12.35 -5.23
CA LEU A 26 0.81 13.58 -4.64
C LEU A 26 0.75 13.46 -3.11
N ARG A 27 0.25 12.32 -2.59
CA ARG A 27 0.18 12.08 -1.14
C ARG A 27 1.56 12.10 -0.48
N VAL A 28 2.56 11.41 -1.07
CA VAL A 28 3.95 11.39 -0.56
C VAL A 28 4.55 12.79 -0.64
N ARG A 29 4.40 13.50 -1.76
CA ARG A 29 4.88 14.87 -1.91
C ARG A 29 4.31 15.80 -0.84
N THR A 30 3.00 15.80 -0.65
CA THR A 30 2.33 16.62 0.37
C THR A 30 2.84 16.26 1.77
N ALA A 31 3.03 14.98 2.05
CA ALA A 31 3.54 14.51 3.33
C ALA A 31 5.00 14.92 3.61
N LEU A 32 5.81 15.12 2.57
CA LEU A 32 7.20 15.57 2.68
C LEU A 32 7.36 17.09 2.65
N THR A 33 6.34 17.82 2.18
CA THR A 33 6.37 19.28 2.07
C THR A 33 6.21 19.89 3.47
N ASP A 34 7.19 20.68 3.90
CA ASP A 34 7.20 21.40 5.19
C ASP A 34 6.91 20.52 6.42
N ASN A 35 7.26 19.23 6.37
CA ASN A 35 7.00 18.32 7.47
C ASN A 35 8.12 18.41 8.52
N PRO A 36 7.87 18.98 9.71
CA PRO A 36 8.91 19.18 10.72
C PRO A 36 9.44 17.87 11.31
N ARG A 37 8.73 16.75 11.14
CA ARG A 37 9.19 15.42 11.57
C ARG A 37 10.15 14.77 10.59
N ILE A 38 10.26 15.31 9.38
CA ILE A 38 11.15 14.80 8.34
C ILE A 38 12.14 15.91 7.98
N PRO A 39 13.12 16.20 8.87
CA PRO A 39 14.07 17.27 8.61
C PRO A 39 14.93 16.96 7.38
N TYR A 40 15.45 17.99 6.72
CA TYR A 40 16.35 17.83 5.56
C TYR A 40 17.61 16.99 5.87
N SER A 41 18.03 16.93 7.12
CA SER A 41 19.13 16.07 7.58
C SER A 41 18.84 14.57 7.50
N THR A 42 17.60 14.18 7.22
CA THR A 42 17.18 12.79 7.00
C THR A 42 17.83 12.20 5.75
N TRP A 43 18.16 13.04 4.77
CA TRP A 43 18.58 12.61 3.43
C TRP A 43 20.10 12.62 3.31
N ALA A 44 20.67 11.54 2.78
CA ALA A 44 22.10 11.48 2.46
C ALA A 44 22.43 12.37 1.24
N ASN A 45 21.53 12.41 0.27
CA ASN A 45 21.63 13.28 -0.89
C ASN A 45 20.87 14.60 -0.64
N PRO A 46 21.55 15.76 -0.56
CA PRO A 46 20.91 17.04 -0.24
C PRO A 46 19.95 17.54 -1.34
N THR A 47 20.08 17.01 -2.56
CA THR A 47 19.25 17.42 -3.71
C THR A 47 18.06 16.49 -3.96
N LEU A 48 17.94 15.39 -3.19
CA LEU A 48 16.93 14.36 -3.42
C LEU A 48 15.51 14.93 -3.41
N ILE A 49 15.14 15.66 -2.34
CA ILE A 49 13.79 16.17 -2.18
C ILE A 49 13.45 17.25 -3.21
N SER A 50 14.37 18.17 -3.50
CA SER A 50 14.14 19.20 -4.52
C SER A 50 13.98 18.58 -5.91
N SER A 51 14.77 17.56 -6.24
CA SER A 51 14.70 16.85 -7.54
C SER A 51 13.41 16.05 -7.67
N TYR A 52 13.03 15.35 -6.59
CA TYR A 52 11.75 14.66 -6.49
C TYR A 52 10.56 15.61 -6.66
N PHE A 53 10.57 16.77 -5.98
CA PHE A 53 9.49 17.76 -6.10
C PHE A 53 9.36 18.31 -7.51
N ALA A 54 10.48 18.67 -8.16
CA ALA A 54 10.47 19.14 -9.54
C ALA A 54 9.92 18.08 -10.51
N ALA A 55 10.35 16.82 -10.38
CA ALA A 55 9.84 15.71 -11.19
C ALA A 55 8.34 15.46 -10.92
N SER A 56 7.92 15.53 -9.65
CA SER A 56 6.54 15.33 -9.22
C SER A 56 5.60 16.41 -9.78
N ASP A 57 6.02 17.68 -9.79
CA ASP A 57 5.29 18.78 -10.42
C ASP A 57 5.11 18.57 -11.92
N LYS A 58 6.20 18.21 -12.61
CA LYS A 58 6.15 17.91 -14.05
C LYS A 58 5.22 16.73 -14.34
N HIS A 59 5.24 15.68 -13.51
CA HIS A 59 4.37 14.52 -13.68
C HIS A 59 2.90 14.88 -13.45
N ALA A 60 2.59 15.74 -12.47
CA ALA A 60 1.23 16.22 -12.26
C ALA A 60 0.71 16.99 -13.49
N ALA A 61 1.52 17.88 -14.07
CA ALA A 61 1.17 18.62 -15.28
C ALA A 61 0.88 17.67 -16.46
N LEU A 62 1.77 16.70 -16.72
CA LEU A 62 1.61 15.73 -17.80
C LEU A 62 0.41 14.79 -17.58
N HIS A 63 0.12 14.41 -16.33
CA HIS A 63 -1.04 13.59 -16.01
C HIS A 63 -2.34 14.31 -16.42
N HIS A 64 -2.46 15.61 -16.17
CA HIS A 64 -3.62 16.41 -16.60
C HIS A 64 -3.66 16.62 -18.12
N GLN A 65 -2.52 16.88 -18.77
CA GLN A 65 -2.43 17.07 -20.22
C GLN A 65 -2.69 15.78 -21.02
N SER A 66 -2.49 14.60 -20.43
CA SER A 66 -2.73 13.31 -21.10
C SER A 66 -4.19 13.08 -21.53
N ALA A 67 -5.13 13.94 -21.12
CA ALA A 67 -6.47 14.02 -21.69
C ALA A 67 -6.48 14.26 -23.21
N GLU A 68 -5.44 14.91 -23.75
CA GLU A 68 -5.23 15.17 -25.18
C GLU A 68 -4.66 13.94 -25.94
N ARG A 69 -4.28 12.87 -25.23
CA ARG A 69 -3.89 11.54 -25.75
C ARG A 69 -2.84 11.52 -26.86
N THR A 70 -1.95 12.51 -26.93
CA THR A 70 -0.81 12.45 -27.85
C THR A 70 0.20 11.42 -27.36
N VAL A 71 0.70 10.59 -28.28
CA VAL A 71 1.63 9.48 -27.96
C VAL A 71 2.89 10.00 -27.25
N SER A 72 3.40 11.16 -27.67
CA SER A 72 4.57 11.81 -27.05
C SER A 72 4.37 12.13 -25.57
N VAL A 73 3.21 12.70 -25.20
CA VAL A 73 2.88 13.06 -23.81
C VAL A 73 2.76 11.80 -22.94
N ILE A 74 2.21 10.71 -23.50
CA ILE A 74 2.10 9.43 -22.79
C ILE A 74 3.49 8.84 -22.53
N THR A 75 4.37 8.81 -23.54
CA THR A 75 5.74 8.31 -23.39
C THR A 75 6.54 9.14 -22.40
N GLU A 76 6.45 10.47 -22.45
CA GLU A 76 7.15 11.34 -21.51
C GLU A 76 6.65 11.14 -20.07
N ARG A 77 5.34 11.01 -19.87
CA ARG A 77 4.77 10.69 -18.55
C ARG A 77 5.31 9.37 -18.00
N ASP A 78 5.37 8.33 -18.83
CA ASP A 78 5.80 7.00 -18.39
C ASP A 78 7.30 6.97 -18.04
N LEU A 79 8.14 7.67 -18.80
CA LEU A 79 9.56 7.87 -18.47
C LEU A 79 9.72 8.64 -17.16
N LEU A 80 8.92 9.69 -16.97
CA LEU A 80 8.96 10.49 -15.75
C LEU A 80 8.45 9.71 -14.54
N GLN A 81 7.44 8.86 -14.71
CA GLN A 81 6.98 7.95 -13.66
C GLN A 81 8.10 6.99 -13.24
N ALA A 82 8.86 6.42 -14.18
CA ALA A 82 10.01 5.57 -13.86
C ALA A 82 11.08 6.34 -13.07
N GLN A 83 11.41 7.57 -13.46
CA GLN A 83 12.34 8.42 -12.72
C GLN A 83 11.83 8.73 -11.29
N ILE A 84 10.52 8.99 -11.13
CA ILE A 84 9.94 9.23 -9.81
C ILE A 84 9.99 7.97 -8.95
N VAL A 85 9.83 6.78 -9.53
CA VAL A 85 9.99 5.52 -8.79
C VAL A 85 11.39 5.40 -8.17
N ASP A 86 12.44 5.79 -8.90
CA ASP A 86 13.81 5.78 -8.37
C ASP A 86 13.97 6.74 -7.19
N TYR A 87 13.41 7.95 -7.28
CA TYR A 87 13.39 8.88 -6.16
C TYR A 87 12.61 8.35 -4.96
N LEU A 88 11.44 7.75 -5.19
CA LEU A 88 10.62 7.16 -4.13
C LEU A 88 11.37 6.01 -3.42
N ASP A 89 12.17 5.23 -4.16
CA ASP A 89 13.00 4.17 -3.58
C ASP A 89 14.11 4.72 -2.67
N GLU A 90 14.78 5.79 -3.09
CA GLU A 90 15.80 6.45 -2.27
C GLU A 90 15.18 7.11 -1.03
N ILE A 91 14.06 7.82 -1.19
CA ILE A 91 13.30 8.43 -0.10
C ILE A 91 12.83 7.37 0.89
N ALA A 92 12.23 6.27 0.41
CA ALA A 92 11.75 5.21 1.26
C ALA A 92 12.90 4.56 2.05
N SER A 93 14.08 4.40 1.44
CA SER A 93 15.27 3.89 2.12
C SER A 93 15.77 4.85 3.20
N GLY A 94 15.79 6.15 2.93
CA GLY A 94 16.14 7.19 3.92
C GLY A 94 15.18 7.22 5.11
N LEU A 95 13.87 7.14 4.85
CA LEU A 95 12.84 7.08 5.89
C LEU A 95 12.93 5.80 6.72
N GLU A 96 13.18 4.64 6.09
CA GLU A 96 13.37 3.38 6.80
C GLU A 96 14.61 3.42 7.70
N ALA A 97 15.71 4.03 7.26
CA ALA A 97 16.90 4.23 8.08
C ALA A 97 16.63 5.19 9.26
N ALA A 98 15.94 6.31 9.02
CA ALA A 98 15.56 7.25 10.07
C ALA A 98 14.57 6.64 11.09
N SER A 99 13.71 5.71 10.63
CA SER A 99 12.72 5.04 11.47
C SER A 99 13.30 4.21 12.62
N VAL A 100 14.60 3.87 12.56
CA VAL A 100 15.33 3.22 13.65
C VAL A 100 15.35 4.11 14.90
N ARG A 101 15.42 5.43 14.71
CA ARG A 101 15.45 6.43 15.80
C ARG A 101 14.07 7.03 16.06
N ASP A 102 13.29 7.25 15.01
CA ASP A 102 11.93 7.77 15.10
C ASP A 102 10.96 6.96 14.22
N PRO A 103 10.32 5.91 14.76
CA PRO A 103 9.37 5.09 14.01
C PRO A 103 8.14 5.86 13.49
N GLU A 104 7.81 7.02 14.07
CA GLU A 104 6.66 7.82 13.64
C GLU A 104 6.88 8.46 12.27
N ILE A 105 8.15 8.61 11.85
CA ILE A 105 8.52 9.17 10.55
C ILE A 105 7.84 8.43 9.39
N LEU A 106 7.69 7.10 9.51
CA LEU A 106 7.04 6.27 8.50
C LEU A 106 5.53 6.50 8.44
N LEU A 107 4.90 6.82 9.57
CA LEU A 107 3.45 7.05 9.64
C LEU A 107 3.04 8.37 8.99
N VAL A 108 3.92 9.37 9.07
CA VAL A 108 3.69 10.70 8.49
C VAL A 108 4.27 10.84 7.08
N SER A 109 4.85 9.78 6.50
CA SER A 109 5.55 9.83 5.21
C SER A 109 4.65 9.81 3.98
N GLY A 110 3.37 9.48 4.14
CA GLY A 110 2.43 9.29 3.02
C GLY A 110 2.65 8.00 2.21
N PHE A 111 3.64 7.17 2.55
CA PHE A 111 3.80 5.84 1.95
C PHE A 111 2.81 4.82 2.51
N ASP A 112 2.45 3.85 1.68
CA ASP A 112 1.84 2.62 2.19
C ASP A 112 2.90 1.83 2.96
N LEU A 113 2.55 1.30 4.13
CA LEU A 113 3.46 0.47 4.92
C LEU A 113 3.11 -1.00 4.75
N THR A 114 4.12 -1.87 4.73
CA THR A 114 3.92 -3.31 4.74
C THR A 114 3.15 -3.68 6.00
N LYS A 115 1.91 -4.18 5.85
CA LYS A 115 1.16 -4.72 6.98
C LYS A 115 1.99 -5.88 7.56
N GLU A 116 2.19 -5.86 8.87
CA GLU A 116 2.68 -7.01 9.62
C GLU A 116 1.82 -8.20 9.19
N ARG A 117 2.41 -9.17 8.48
CA ARG A 117 1.76 -10.47 8.29
C ARG A 117 1.70 -11.11 9.67
N ARG A 118 0.74 -10.71 10.50
CA ARG A 118 0.13 -11.63 11.44
C ARG A 118 -0.60 -12.62 10.58
N SER A 119 0.13 -13.65 10.17
CA SER A 119 -0.43 -14.91 9.75
C SER A 119 -1.28 -15.39 10.93
N HIS A 120 -2.53 -14.94 11.02
CA HIS A 120 -3.54 -15.77 11.64
C HIS A 120 -3.85 -16.81 10.57
N PRO A 121 -3.36 -18.06 10.71
CA PRO A 121 -4.02 -19.12 9.99
C PRO A 121 -5.47 -19.08 10.47
N ARG A 122 -6.39 -18.69 9.59
CA ARG A 122 -7.77 -19.17 9.72
C ARG A 122 -7.66 -20.67 9.54
N THR A 123 -7.49 -21.38 10.65
CA THR A 123 -7.67 -22.82 10.73
C THR A 123 -9.14 -23.08 10.38
N ASN A 124 -9.45 -23.18 9.10
CA ASN A 124 -10.55 -24.02 8.65
C ASN A 124 -10.05 -25.46 8.78
N GLY A 125 -9.93 -25.94 10.03
CA GLY A 125 -9.84 -27.36 10.30
C GLY A 125 -11.24 -27.95 10.20
N PRO A 126 -11.45 -29.08 9.51
CA PRO A 126 -12.71 -29.80 9.61
C PRO A 126 -12.83 -30.32 11.05
N SER A 127 -13.87 -29.90 11.76
CA SER A 127 -14.22 -30.50 13.04
C SER A 127 -14.72 -31.93 12.78
N PRO A 128 -14.19 -32.96 13.47
CA PRO A 128 -14.79 -34.28 13.42
C PRO A 128 -16.06 -34.30 14.27
N GLU A 129 -17.09 -34.90 13.69
CA GLU A 129 -18.08 -35.79 14.33
C GLU A 129 -18.80 -35.31 15.60
N VAL A 130 -20.12 -35.06 15.47
CA VAL A 130 -21.15 -35.74 16.30
C VAL A 130 -22.42 -35.89 15.46
N SER A 131 -22.79 -37.14 15.17
CA SER A 131 -24.12 -37.54 14.71
C SER A 131 -25.20 -37.12 15.72
N VAL A 132 -26.21 -36.39 15.26
CA VAL A 132 -27.50 -36.33 15.96
C VAL A 132 -28.56 -36.70 14.96
N VAL A 133 -28.93 -37.98 14.99
CA VAL A 133 -30.20 -38.51 14.48
C VAL A 133 -31.29 -37.86 15.34
N ASN A 134 -32.23 -37.16 14.70
CA ASN A 134 -33.46 -36.74 15.37
C ASN A 134 -34.65 -37.21 14.56
N GLU A 135 -35.25 -38.30 15.05
CA GLU A 135 -36.51 -38.89 14.62
C GLU A 135 -37.68 -38.09 15.23
N HIS A 136 -38.62 -37.63 14.40
CA HIS A 136 -40.03 -37.44 14.76
C HIS A 136 -40.81 -37.16 13.47
N GLU A 137 -41.51 -38.15 12.93
CA GLU A 137 -42.87 -38.62 13.27
C GLU A 137 -43.92 -38.02 12.33
N GLY A 138 -44.55 -38.91 11.57
CA GLY A 138 -45.65 -38.65 10.66
C GLY A 138 -46.27 -39.96 10.19
N GLY A 139 -46.93 -40.68 11.12
CA GLY A 139 -47.90 -41.74 10.78
C GLY A 139 -49.20 -41.14 10.23
N PRO A 140 -50.05 -41.92 9.52
CA PRO A 140 -50.90 -42.90 10.21
C PRO A 140 -50.97 -44.27 9.48
N THR A 141 -50.84 -45.40 10.18
CA THR A 141 -51.89 -46.20 10.86
C THR A 141 -52.84 -46.94 9.90
N GLY A 142 -52.67 -48.26 9.84
CA GLY A 142 -53.77 -49.22 10.01
C GLY A 142 -54.50 -49.75 8.76
N ASP A 143 -54.07 -50.92 8.30
CA ASP A 143 -54.94 -51.94 7.69
C ASP A 143 -55.87 -52.52 8.78
N PRO A 144 -57.15 -52.82 8.50
CA PRO A 144 -57.51 -54.24 8.46
C PRO A 144 -58.60 -54.60 7.43
N GLY A 145 -58.29 -55.58 6.57
CA GLY A 145 -59.10 -56.77 6.23
C GLY A 145 -60.57 -56.65 5.83
N ALA A 146 -60.87 -57.11 4.60
CA ALA A 146 -62.00 -57.98 4.26
C ALA A 146 -61.69 -58.72 2.94
#